data_AF-A0A535SKK1-F1
#
_entry.id   AF-A0A535SKK1-F1
#
_cell.length_a   1.000
_cell.length_b   1.000
_cell.length_c   1.000
_cell.angle_alpha   90.00
_cell.angle_beta   90.00
_cell.angle_gamma   90.00
#
_symmetry.space_group_name_H-M   'P 1'
#
loop_
_entity.id
_entity.type
_entity.pdbx_description
1 polymer ?
#
loop_
_entity_poly.entity_id
_entity_poly.type
_entity_poly.pdbx_seq_one_letter_code
_entity_poly.pdbx_strand_id
1 'polypeptide(L)'
;MVQQSNDQLLLATKLAIPRVRSSLVARPRLLHTLEACMEHPLTLLAAPAGFGKTVLLSTWARQQRSVGWVSLDSSDNDPVQFWTYSITALDTLHPGIGNTPLSFLQAEQPASIETVLAALMNALGTLQQDT
;
A
#
# COMPACT_ATOMS: atom_id res chain seq x y z
N MET A 1 17.74 -25.51 15.16
CA MET A 1 18.41 -24.45 14.40
C MET A 1 17.31 -23.57 13.84
N VAL A 2 16.92 -22.53 14.59
CA VAL A 2 15.85 -21.61 14.18
C VAL A 2 16.54 -20.48 13.45
N GLN A 3 16.38 -20.41 12.13
CA GLN A 3 16.75 -19.22 11.36
C GLN A 3 15.95 -18.06 11.93
N GLN A 4 16.65 -17.11 12.54
CA GLN A 4 16.07 -15.86 13.00
C GLN A 4 15.69 -15.07 11.74
N SER A 5 14.40 -15.11 11.40
CA SER A 5 13.80 -14.18 10.44
C SER A 5 14.10 -12.78 10.94
N ASN A 6 14.76 -11.97 10.12
CA ASN A 6 14.93 -10.56 10.38
C ASN A 6 13.56 -9.88 10.18
N ASP A 7 12.66 -10.03 11.15
CA ASP A 7 11.40 -9.30 11.21
C ASP A 7 11.76 -7.83 11.40
N GLN A 8 11.97 -7.13 10.29
CA GLN A 8 11.94 -5.67 10.28
C GLN A 8 10.58 -5.30 10.84
N LEU A 9 10.56 -4.82 12.09
CA LEU A 9 9.34 -4.54 12.84
C LEU A 9 8.55 -3.44 12.10
N LEU A 10 7.62 -3.86 11.25
CA LEU A 10 6.74 -2.96 10.54
C LEU A 10 5.71 -2.39 11.50
N LEU A 11 5.52 -1.08 11.43
CA LEU A 11 4.49 -0.43 12.23
C LEU A 11 3.13 -0.72 11.60
N ALA A 12 2.35 -1.61 12.21
CA ALA A 12 1.04 -2.03 11.70
C ALA A 12 0.08 -0.85 11.43
N THR A 13 0.20 0.26 12.17
CA THR A 13 -0.64 1.45 11.93
C THR A 13 -0.33 2.16 10.61
N LYS A 14 0.86 1.97 10.02
CA LYS A 14 1.17 2.47 8.67
C LYS A 14 0.39 1.72 7.60
N LEU A 15 0.05 0.46 7.85
CA LEU A 15 -0.67 -0.42 6.94
C LEU A 15 -2.19 -0.36 7.10
N ALA A 16 -2.69 0.31 8.14
CA ALA A 16 -4.10 0.38 8.46
C ALA A 16 -4.76 1.65 7.90
N ILE A 17 -5.92 1.50 7.24
CA ILE A 17 -6.74 2.63 6.81
C ILE A 17 -7.17 3.43 8.05
N PRO A 18 -6.86 4.73 8.14
CA PRO A 18 -7.24 5.56 9.28
C PRO A 18 -8.74 5.49 9.59
N ARG A 19 -9.08 5.56 10.88
CA ARG A 19 -10.47 5.57 11.32
C ARG A 19 -11.11 6.90 10.96
N VAL A 20 -12.27 6.81 10.31
CA VAL A 20 -13.10 7.94 9.93
C VAL A 20 -14.12 8.15 11.06
N ARG A 21 -14.19 9.37 11.63
CA ARG A 21 -15.17 9.69 12.69
C ARG A 21 -16.58 9.77 12.09
N SER A 22 -17.60 9.40 12.86
CA SER A 22 -19.00 9.37 12.42
C SER A 22 -19.60 10.74 12.13
N SER A 23 -19.06 11.82 12.71
CA SER A 23 -19.61 13.18 12.64
C SER A 23 -19.09 14.00 11.44
N LEU A 24 -18.87 13.37 10.28
CA LEU A 24 -18.32 14.06 9.12
C LEU A 24 -19.42 14.57 8.18
N VAL A 25 -19.18 15.75 7.62
CA VAL A 25 -19.99 16.26 6.51
C VAL A 25 -19.75 15.38 5.29
N ALA A 26 -20.80 14.80 4.74
CA ALA A 26 -20.74 14.00 3.53
C ALA A 26 -20.24 14.84 2.34
N ARG A 27 -19.32 14.28 1.54
CA ARG A 27 -18.75 14.95 0.36
C ARG A 27 -18.88 14.08 -0.90
N PRO A 28 -20.12 13.72 -1.31
CA PRO A 28 -20.35 12.76 -2.40
C PRO A 28 -19.70 13.21 -3.71
N ARG A 29 -19.70 14.52 -4.01
CA ARG A 29 -19.04 15.07 -5.21
C ARG A 29 -17.55 14.71 -5.29
N LEU A 30 -16.83 14.79 -4.16
CA LEU A 30 -15.39 14.48 -4.13
C LEU A 30 -15.13 12.98 -4.19
N LEU A 31 -15.99 12.17 -3.58
CA LEU A 31 -15.90 10.71 -3.67
C LEU A 31 -16.09 10.25 -5.12
N HIS A 32 -17.08 10.81 -5.82
CA HIS A 32 -17.31 10.50 -7.23
C HIS A 32 -16.14 10.95 -8.13
N THR A 33 -15.51 12.09 -7.82
CA THR A 33 -14.27 12.49 -8.53
C THR A 33 -13.13 11.48 -8.31
N LEU A 34 -12.98 10.94 -7.08
CA LEU A 34 -11.97 9.90 -6.83
C LEU A 34 -12.27 8.59 -7.57
N GLU A 35 -13.54 8.20 -7.70
CA GLU A 35 -13.95 7.04 -8.50
C GLU A 35 -13.55 7.22 -9.97
N ALA A 36 -13.84 8.38 -10.57
CA ALA A 36 -13.44 8.67 -11.94
C ALA A 36 -11.91 8.63 -12.13
N CYS A 37 -11.14 9.02 -11.11
CA CYS A 37 -9.69 8.95 -11.13
C CYS A 37 -9.12 7.52 -11.11
N MET A 38 -9.92 6.49 -10.81
CA MET A 38 -9.47 5.09 -10.86
C MET A 38 -9.20 4.57 -12.26
N GLU A 39 -9.61 5.30 -13.30
CA GLU A 39 -9.23 5.02 -14.68
C GLU A 39 -7.76 5.36 -14.97
N HIS A 40 -7.06 6.02 -14.04
CA HIS A 40 -5.65 6.37 -14.18
C HIS A 40 -4.78 5.49 -13.28
N PRO A 41 -3.60 5.04 -13.78
CA PRO A 41 -2.69 4.18 -13.02
C PRO A 41 -2.05 4.89 -11.81
N LEU A 42 -2.06 6.23 -11.80
CA LEU A 42 -1.59 7.03 -10.68
C LEU A 42 -2.41 8.32 -10.58
N THR A 43 -2.94 8.59 -9.39
CA THR A 43 -3.67 9.83 -9.06
C THR A 43 -3.04 10.49 -7.84
N LEU A 44 -2.71 11.78 -7.96
CA LEU A 44 -2.18 12.59 -6.86
C LEU A 44 -3.27 13.51 -6.29
N LEU A 45 -3.62 13.32 -5.02
CA LEU A 45 -4.51 14.23 -4.29
C LEU A 45 -3.69 15.29 -3.52
N ALA A 46 -3.64 16.51 -4.05
CA ALA A 46 -2.96 17.65 -3.41
C ALA A 46 -3.95 18.67 -2.83
N ALA A 47 -3.68 19.12 -1.60
CA ALA A 47 -4.40 20.19 -0.90
C ALA A 47 -3.57 20.65 0.33
N PRO A 48 -3.81 21.84 0.89
CA PRO A 48 -3.11 22.28 2.10
C PRO A 48 -3.37 21.38 3.32
N ALA A 49 -2.58 21.54 4.38
CA ALA A 49 -2.79 20.85 5.65
C ALA A 49 -4.18 21.20 6.22
N GLY A 50 -4.84 20.22 6.85
CA GLY A 50 -6.18 20.41 7.44
C GLY A 50 -7.37 20.34 6.47
N PHE A 51 -7.18 20.29 5.16
CA PHE A 51 -8.28 20.22 4.16
C PHE A 51 -9.01 18.87 4.08
N GLY A 52 -8.67 17.91 4.94
CA GLY A 52 -9.36 16.63 5.01
C GLY A 52 -8.96 15.60 3.94
N LYS A 53 -7.77 15.71 3.32
CA LYS A 53 -7.27 14.73 2.34
C LYS A 53 -7.32 13.29 2.85
N THR A 54 -6.73 13.05 4.02
CA THR A 54 -6.72 11.72 4.66
C THR A 54 -8.13 11.25 4.99
N VAL A 55 -9.02 12.17 5.41
CA VAL A 55 -10.43 11.84 5.69
C VAL A 55 -11.15 11.41 4.42
N LEU A 56 -10.97 12.14 3.31
CA LEU A 56 -11.56 11.83 2.02
C LEU A 56 -11.06 10.46 1.51
N LEU A 57 -9.74 10.24 1.48
CA LEU A 57 -9.15 8.97 1.03
C LEU A 57 -9.56 7.80 1.93
N SER A 58 -9.60 7.98 3.26
CA SER A 58 -10.02 6.91 4.18
C SER A 58 -11.51 6.59 4.04
N THR A 59 -12.35 7.61 3.75
CA THR A 59 -13.78 7.41 3.51
C THR A 59 -14.00 6.64 2.21
N TRP A 60 -13.33 7.06 1.14
CA TRP A 60 -13.36 6.39 -0.16
C TRP A 60 -12.84 4.95 -0.06
N ALA A 61 -11.68 4.74 0.57
CA ALA A 61 -11.06 3.42 0.70
C ALA A 61 -11.93 2.40 1.44
N ARG A 62 -12.70 2.84 2.45
CA ARG A 62 -13.64 1.98 3.19
C ARG A 62 -14.87 1.56 2.39
N GLN A 63 -15.16 2.23 1.27
CA GLN A 63 -16.24 1.87 0.35
C GLN A 63 -15.76 0.91 -0.75
N GLN A 64 -14.45 0.73 -0.90
CA GLN A 64 -13.86 -0.16 -1.89
C GLN A 64 -13.78 -1.60 -1.37
N ARG A 65 -13.78 -2.56 -2.30
CA ARG A 65 -13.69 -4.00 -1.98
C ARG A 65 -12.29 -4.41 -1.49
N SER A 66 -11.24 -3.82 -2.04
CA SER A 66 -9.85 -4.16 -1.75
C SER A 66 -8.97 -2.92 -1.89
N VAL A 67 -8.28 -2.53 -0.82
CA VAL A 67 -7.38 -1.36 -0.79
C VAL A 67 -6.18 -1.66 0.10
N GLY A 68 -4.99 -1.63 -0.50
CA GLY A 68 -3.73 -1.59 0.23
C GLY A 68 -3.47 -0.17 0.70
N TRP A 69 -3.07 0.00 1.95
CA TRP A 69 -2.80 1.31 2.53
C TRP A 69 -1.36 1.37 3.03
N VAL A 70 -0.66 2.47 2.72
CA VAL A 70 0.65 2.80 3.30
C VAL A 70 0.63 4.27 3.72
N SER A 71 0.86 4.51 5.01
CA SER A 71 1.08 5.85 5.53
C SER A 71 2.58 6.15 5.50
N LEU A 72 2.97 7.12 4.69
CA LEU A 72 4.38 7.50 4.49
C LEU A 72 4.78 8.66 5.42
N ASP A 73 6.00 8.57 5.94
CA ASP A 73 6.71 9.65 6.63
C ASP A 73 8.17 9.73 6.14
N SER A 74 8.99 10.56 6.77
CA SER A 74 10.38 10.80 6.34
C SER A 74 11.28 9.57 6.41
N SER A 75 10.97 8.58 7.26
CA SER A 75 11.74 7.32 7.35
C SER A 75 11.53 6.41 6.14
N ASP A 76 10.46 6.61 5.38
CA ASP A 76 10.15 5.81 4.20
C ASP A 76 10.82 6.36 2.92
N ASN A 77 11.75 7.31 3.05
CA ASN A 77 12.63 7.73 1.95
C ASN A 77 13.73 6.70 1.62
N ASP A 78 13.88 5.66 2.45
CA ASP A 78 14.68 4.49 2.12
C ASP A 78 13.89 3.58 1.16
N PRO A 79 14.39 3.29 -0.06
CA PRO A 79 13.70 2.45 -1.03
C PRO A 79 13.35 1.05 -0.52
N VAL A 80 14.21 0.44 0.31
CA VAL A 80 13.95 -0.88 0.90
C VAL A 80 12.79 -0.78 1.87
N GLN A 81 12.76 0.25 2.73
CA GLN A 81 11.66 0.46 3.66
C GLN A 81 10.33 0.74 2.95
N PHE A 82 10.36 1.61 1.93
CA PHE A 82 9.20 1.95 1.10
C PHE A 82 8.60 0.72 0.44
N TRP A 83 9.43 -0.08 -0.24
CA TRP A 83 8.96 -1.27 -0.93
C TRP A 83 8.54 -2.37 0.04
N THR A 84 9.20 -2.51 1.19
CA THR A 84 8.77 -3.46 2.23
C THR A 84 7.35 -3.15 2.70
N TYR A 85 7.03 -1.89 3.02
CA TYR A 85 5.64 -1.51 3.38
C TYR A 85 4.66 -1.68 2.22
N SER A 86 5.05 -1.29 1.00
CA SER A 86 4.20 -1.37 -0.18
C SER A 86 3.82 -2.81 -0.53
N ILE A 87 4.81 -3.71 -0.55
CA ILE A 87 4.58 -5.13 -0.82
C ILE A 87 3.79 -5.77 0.33
N THR A 88 4.10 -5.45 1.58
CA THR A 88 3.33 -5.96 2.72
C THR A 88 1.87 -5.51 2.66
N ALA A 89 1.59 -4.26 2.27
CA ALA A 89 0.23 -3.77 2.08
C ALA A 89 -0.53 -4.58 1.01
N LEU A 90 0.12 -4.92 -0.10
CA LEU A 90 -0.47 -5.76 -1.15
C LEU A 90 -0.69 -7.21 -0.68
N ASP A 91 0.24 -7.75 0.09
CA ASP A 91 0.15 -9.10 0.66
C ASP A 91 -1.06 -9.23 1.61
N THR A 92 -1.46 -8.16 2.29
CA THR A 92 -2.69 -8.16 3.10
C THR A 92 -3.98 -8.36 2.29
N LEU A 93 -3.95 -8.05 0.99
CA LEU A 93 -5.09 -8.22 0.09
C LEU A 93 -5.08 -9.61 -0.55
N HIS A 94 -3.90 -10.10 -0.88
CA HIS A 94 -3.67 -11.39 -1.52
C HIS A 94 -2.47 -12.08 -0.86
N PRO A 95 -2.72 -12.89 0.19
CA PRO A 95 -1.66 -13.55 0.93
C PRO A 95 -0.76 -14.39 0.03
N GLY A 96 0.54 -14.15 0.10
CA GLY A 96 1.57 -14.87 -0.62
C GLY A 96 2.17 -14.12 -1.82
N ILE A 97 1.56 -13.02 -2.27
CA ILE A 97 2.15 -12.17 -3.33
C ILE A 97 3.48 -11.57 -2.88
N GLY A 98 3.62 -11.27 -1.58
CA GLY A 98 4.81 -10.68 -1.03
C GLY A 98 5.99 -11.64 -0.89
N ASN A 99 5.77 -12.96 -0.90
CA ASN A 99 6.78 -13.96 -0.52
C ASN A 99 8.11 -13.80 -1.29
N THR A 100 8.04 -13.87 -2.62
CA THR A 100 9.23 -13.73 -3.48
C THR A 100 9.84 -12.33 -3.41
N PRO A 101 9.11 -11.23 -3.66
CA PRO A 101 9.71 -9.90 -3.66
C PRO A 101 10.24 -9.46 -2.28
N LEU A 102 9.59 -9.83 -1.17
CA LEU A 102 10.11 -9.53 0.18
C LEU A 102 11.38 -10.32 0.48
N SER A 103 11.48 -11.58 0.04
CA SER A 103 12.70 -12.38 0.23
C SER A 103 13.92 -11.75 -0.45
N PHE A 104 13.73 -11.09 -1.59
CA PHE A 104 14.79 -10.37 -2.30
C PHE A 104 15.20 -9.07 -1.62
N LEU A 105 14.27 -8.40 -0.93
CA LEU A 105 14.56 -7.18 -0.16
C LEU A 105 15.22 -7.46 1.19
N GLN A 106 14.88 -8.58 1.82
CA GLN A 106 15.32 -8.93 3.18
C GLN A 106 16.57 -9.82 3.22
N ALA A 107 17.12 -10.17 2.04
CA ALA A 107 18.37 -10.91 1.94
C ALA A 107 19.56 -10.13 2.54
N GLU A 108 20.61 -10.84 2.98
CA GLU A 108 21.85 -10.21 3.48
C GLU A 108 22.48 -9.24 2.48
N GLN A 109 22.30 -9.52 1.19
CA GLN A 109 22.57 -8.61 0.09
C GLN A 109 21.28 -8.40 -0.68
N PRO A 110 20.54 -7.30 -0.41
CA PRO A 110 19.28 -7.02 -1.09
C PRO A 110 19.48 -6.95 -2.61
N ALA A 111 18.55 -7.56 -3.34
CA ALA A 111 18.52 -7.44 -4.79
C ALA A 111 18.22 -5.99 -5.20
N SER A 112 18.51 -5.65 -6.45
CA SER A 112 18.13 -4.34 -7.00
C SER A 112 16.60 -4.18 -6.96
N ILE A 113 16.13 -2.93 -6.82
CA ILE A 113 14.70 -2.63 -6.79
C ILE A 113 14.01 -3.08 -8.08
N GLU A 114 14.69 -3.03 -9.23
CA GLU A 114 14.17 -3.53 -10.51
C GLU A 114 13.88 -5.03 -10.44
N THR A 115 14.73 -5.81 -9.79
CA THR A 115 14.54 -7.26 -9.60
C THR A 115 13.35 -7.55 -8.71
N VAL A 116 13.22 -6.79 -7.62
CA VAL A 116 12.09 -6.87 -6.69
C VAL A 116 10.78 -6.53 -7.40
N LEU A 117 10.77 -5.47 -8.23
CA LEU A 117 9.59 -5.06 -8.99
C LEU A 117 9.24 -6.07 -10.07
N ALA A 118 10.22 -6.66 -10.76
CA ALA A 118 9.96 -7.75 -11.70
C ALA A 118 9.30 -8.95 -11.01
N ALA A 119 9.77 -9.33 -9.82
CA ALA A 119 9.17 -10.39 -9.03
C ALA A 119 7.73 -10.06 -8.61
N LEU A 120 7.49 -8.82 -8.14
CA LEU A 120 6.16 -8.36 -7.76
C LEU A 120 5.20 -8.33 -8.96
N MET A 121 5.63 -7.83 -10.11
CA MET A 121 4.82 -7.80 -11.33
C MET A 121 4.45 -9.22 -11.80
N ASN A 122 5.40 -10.16 -11.76
CA ASN A 122 5.12 -11.55 -12.09
C ASN A 122 4.10 -12.17 -11.12
N ALA A 123 4.22 -11.90 -9.81
CA ALA A 123 3.26 -12.37 -8.82
C ALA A 123 1.85 -11.80 -9.08
N LEU A 124 1.74 -10.49 -9.34
CA LEU A 124 0.47 -9.84 -9.68
C LEU A 124 -0.13 -10.37 -10.99
N GLY A 125 0.70 -10.69 -11.99
CA GLY A 125 0.27 -11.27 -13.26
C GLY A 125 -0.42 -12.63 -13.10
N THR A 126 -0.08 -13.40 -12.06
CA THR A 126 -0.77 -14.68 -11.78
C THR A 126 -2.22 -14.48 -11.34
N LEU A 127 -2.54 -13.39 -10.64
CA LEU A 127 -3.91 -13.10 -10.21
C LEU A 127 -4.88 -12.84 -11.36
N GLN A 128 -4.37 -12.29 -12.47
CA GLN A 128 -5.19 -11.98 -13.64
C GLN A 128 -5.60 -13.23 -14.42
N GLN A 129 -4.95 -14.38 -14.18
CA GLN A 129 -5.27 -15.64 -14.88
C GLN A 129 -6.33 -16.48 -14.16
N ASP A 130 -6.66 -16.14 -12.91
CA ASP A 130 -7.64 -16.86 -12.08
C ASP A 130 -9.07 -16.25 -12.15
N THR A 131 -9.32 -15.29 -13.05
CA THR A 131 -10.63 -14.66 -13.29
C THR A 131 -11.13 -14.95 -14.70
#